data_AF-A0A0C2ZB69-F1
#
_entry.id   AF-A0A0C2ZB69-F1
#
_cell.length_a   1.000
_cell.length_b   1.000
_cell.length_c   1.000
_cell.angle_alpha   90.00
_cell.angle_beta   90.00
_cell.angle_gamma   90.00
#
_symmetry.space_group_name_H-M   'P 1'
#
loop_
_entity.id
_entity.type
_entity.pdbx_description
1 polymer ?
#
loop_
_entity_poly.entity_id
_entity_poly.type
_entity_poly.pdbx_seq_one_letter_code
_entity_poly.pdbx_strand_id
1 'polypeptide(L)' 'PIVHDNICTGCGLCEQACVTEKPAIFVLPREVSMGKAGDHYVKGWDKKDQERVKDAKAQETTTEISKESATDYLNSGGEY' A
#
# COMPACT_ATOMS: atom_id res chain seq x y z
N PRO A 1 6.18 -19.85 7.32
CA PRO A 1 6.26 -20.19 5.87
C PRO A 1 6.23 -18.89 5.05
N ILE A 2 6.93 -18.84 3.93
CA ILE A 2 6.85 -17.70 2.99
C ILE A 2 5.99 -18.15 1.81
N VAL A 3 5.03 -17.32 1.41
CA VAL A 3 4.12 -17.61 0.29
C VAL A 3 4.40 -16.61 -0.82
N HIS A 4 4.63 -17.12 -2.04
CA HIS A 4 4.65 -16.31 -3.25
C HIS A 4 3.22 -16.24 -3.82
N ASP A 5 2.52 -15.18 -3.47
CA ASP A 5 1.11 -14.95 -3.78
C ASP A 5 0.80 -14.97 -5.29
N ASN A 6 1.74 -14.53 -6.12
CA ASN A 6 1.62 -14.54 -7.59
C ASN A 6 1.56 -15.96 -8.19
N ILE A 7 2.06 -16.97 -7.47
CA ILE A 7 2.11 -18.38 -7.93
C ILE A 7 1.11 -19.23 -7.15
N CYS A 8 0.73 -18.80 -5.95
CA CYS A 8 -0.25 -19.48 -5.12
C CYS A 8 -1.58 -19.66 -5.86
N THR A 9 -1.96 -20.91 -6.09
CA THR A 9 -3.22 -21.31 -6.75
C THR A 9 -4.41 -21.35 -5.81
N GLY A 10 -4.17 -21.25 -4.49
CA GLY A 10 -5.22 -21.38 -3.48
C GLY A 10 -5.70 -22.82 -3.26
N CYS A 11 -4.90 -23.84 -3.61
CA CYS A 11 -5.31 -25.24 -3.52
C CYS A 11 -5.46 -25.82 -2.09
N GLY A 12 -4.96 -25.12 -1.06
CA GLY A 12 -5.08 -25.57 0.34
C GLY A 12 -4.14 -26.70 0.77
N LEU A 13 -3.27 -27.21 -0.12
CA LEU A 13 -2.34 -28.31 0.22
C LEU A 13 -1.40 -27.95 1.39
N CYS A 14 -1.04 -26.68 1.54
CA CYS A 14 -0.20 -26.23 2.65
C CYS A 14 -0.88 -26.34 4.02
N GLU A 15 -2.21 -26.27 4.08
CA GLU A 15 -2.98 -26.45 5.31
C GLU A 15 -3.00 -27.93 5.71
N GLN A 16 -3.21 -28.80 4.72
CA GLN A 16 -3.27 -30.25 4.91
C GLN A 16 -1.91 -30.87 5.25
N ALA A 17 -0.83 -30.36 4.64
CA ALA A 17 0.53 -30.84 4.87
C ALA A 17 1.16 -30.32 6.18
N CYS A 18 0.47 -29.43 6.90
CA CYS A 18 1.01 -28.84 8.12
C CYS A 18 1.10 -29.88 9.24
N VAL A 19 2.30 -30.07 9.80
CA VAL A 19 2.56 -31.10 10.84
C VAL A 19 2.01 -30.73 12.22
N THR A 20 1.53 -29.51 12.40
CA THR A 20 1.00 -29.02 13.68
C THR A 20 -0.47 -29.37 13.85
N GLU A 21 -0.94 -29.54 15.09
CA GLU A 21 -2.34 -29.89 15.39
C GLU A 21 -3.35 -28.90 14.79
N LYS A 22 -2.99 -27.61 14.76
CA LYS A 22 -3.70 -26.57 14.03
C LYS A 22 -2.78 -26.01 12.94
N PRO A 23 -3.22 -25.89 11.68
CA PRO A 23 -2.40 -25.33 10.62
C PRO A 23 -1.89 -23.93 10.94
N ALA A 24 -0.62 -23.66 10.67
CA ALA A 24 -0.01 -22.34 10.83
C ALA A 24 -0.28 -21.39 9.65
N ILE A 25 -1.02 -21.84 8.65
CA ILE A 25 -1.39 -21.11 7.44
C ILE A 25 -2.84 -21.48 7.10
N PHE A 26 -3.60 -20.50 6.59
CA PHE A 26 -4.97 -20.67 6.13
C PHE A 26 -5.12 -19.99 4.77
N VAL A 27 -5.65 -20.71 3.78
CA VAL A 27 -5.96 -20.16 2.47
C VAL A 27 -7.34 -19.52 2.52
N LEU A 28 -7.42 -18.27 2.09
CA LEU A 28 -8.65 -17.49 2.03
C LEU A 28 -8.89 -17.00 0.60
N PRO A 29 -10.16 -16.66 0.23
CA PRO A 29 -10.44 -16.01 -1.04
C PRO A 29 -9.59 -14.74 -1.23
N ARG A 30 -9.16 -14.48 -2.48
CA ARG A 30 -8.21 -13.39 -2.76
C ARG A 30 -8.80 -12.03 -2.43
N GLU A 31 -10.11 -11.88 -2.62
CA GLU A 31 -10.86 -10.65 -2.44
C GLU A 31 -10.86 -10.16 -0.98
N VAL A 32 -10.75 -11.08 -0.03
CA VAL A 32 -10.75 -10.76 1.41
C VAL A 32 -9.36 -10.85 2.05
N SER A 33 -8.42 -11.53 1.39
CA SER A 33 -7.06 -11.74 1.92
C SER A 33 -6.04 -10.77 1.36
N MET A 34 -6.22 -10.29 0.13
CA MET A 34 -5.29 -9.35 -0.50
C MET A 34 -5.74 -7.91 -0.25
N GLY A 35 -4.83 -7.10 0.28
CA GLY A 35 -5.00 -5.66 0.31
C GLY A 35 -4.93 -5.06 -1.11
N LYS A 36 -5.69 -3.99 -1.34
CA LYS A 36 -5.59 -3.17 -2.55
C LYS A 36 -4.88 -1.86 -2.21
N ALA A 37 -3.84 -1.52 -2.96
CA ALA A 37 -3.19 -0.21 -2.83
C ALA A 37 -4.18 0.91 -3.21
N GLY A 38 -4.28 1.93 -2.35
CA GLY A 38 -5.08 3.13 -2.63
C GLY A 38 -4.30 4.13 -3.49
N ASP A 39 -5.00 5.05 -4.15
CA ASP A 39 -4.43 5.91 -5.21
C ASP A 39 -3.35 6.89 -4.72
N HIS A 40 -3.29 7.12 -3.41
CA HIS A 40 -2.23 7.89 -2.74
C HIS A 40 -0.92 7.09 -2.53
N TYR A 41 -0.90 5.80 -2.84
CA TYR A 41 0.28 4.94 -2.75
C TYR A 41 0.50 4.20 -4.07
N VAL A 42 1.47 4.66 -4.85
CA VAL A 42 1.83 4.11 -6.16
C VAL A 42 3.31 3.73 -6.21
N LYS A 43 3.63 2.65 -6.92
CA LYS A 43 4.99 2.18 -7.15
C LYS A 43 5.65 3.01 -8.24
N GLY A 44 6.58 3.89 -7.85
CA GLY A 44 7.27 4.78 -8.80
C GLY A 44 8.02 4.06 -9.93
N TRP A 45 8.48 2.82 -9.73
CA TRP A 45 9.19 2.05 -10.75
C TRP A 45 8.26 1.31 -11.74
N ASP A 46 6.96 1.25 -11.45
CA ASP A 46 5.96 0.61 -12.29
C ASP A 46 5.16 1.69 -13.02
N LYS A 47 5.45 1.89 -14.31
CA LYS A 47 4.82 2.94 -15.12
C LYS A 47 3.29 2.83 -15.13
N LYS A 48 2.75 1.60 -15.10
CA LYS A 48 1.29 1.40 -15.09
C LYS A 48 0.71 1.78 -13.74
N ASP A 49 1.38 1.42 -12.64
CA ASP A 49 0.90 1.77 -11.31
C ASP A 49 1.04 3.27 -11.02
N GLN A 50 2.05 3.94 -11.58
CA GLN A 50 2.17 5.40 -11.50
C GLN A 50 0.94 6.14 -12.05
N GLU A 51 0.29 5.63 -13.10
CA GLU A 51 -0.88 6.30 -13.68
C GLU A 51 -2.04 6.46 -12.70
N ARG A 52 -2.11 5.60 -11.68
CA ARG A 52 -3.16 5.59 -10.65
C ARG A 52 -3.15 6.83 -9.76
N VAL A 53 -2.03 7.56 -9.70
CA VAL A 53 -1.94 8.83 -8.96
C VAL A 53 -2.92 9.89 -9.50
N LYS A 54 -3.35 9.77 -10.76
CA LYS A 54 -4.32 10.68 -11.38
C LYS A 54 -5.68 10.66 -10.69
N ASP A 55 -6.02 9.53 -10.06
CA ASP A 55 -7.28 9.34 -9.35
C ASP A 55 -7.18 9.75 -7.86
N ALA A 56 -5.98 10.11 -7.39
CA ALA A 56 -5.76 10.51 -6.01
C ALA A 56 -6.47 11.83 -5.70
N LYS A 57 -7.24 11.86 -4.61
CA LYS A 57 -7.89 13.07 -4.10
C LYS A 57 -7.01 13.71 -3.03
N ALA A 58 -6.65 14.97 -3.23
CA ALA A 58 -6.01 15.76 -2.19
C ALA A 58 -7.04 16.11 -1.11
N GLN A 59 -6.63 15.96 0.16
CA GLN A 59 -7.29 16.60 1.28
C GLN A 59 -6.41 17.77 1.69
N GLU A 60 -6.85 18.99 1.38
CA GLU A 60 -6.12 20.20 1.72
C GLU A 60 -6.68 20.81 3.00
N THR A 61 -5.80 21.12 3.94
CA THR A 61 -6.12 21.89 5.14
C THR A 61 -5.44 23.23 5.07
N THR A 62 -6.19 24.31 5.26
CA THR A 62 -5.64 25.67 5.28
C THR A 62 -5.22 26.06 6.70
N THR A 63 -3.97 26.46 6.86
CA THR A 63 -3.43 26.98 8.13
C THR A 63 -2.71 28.31 7.88
N GLU A 64 -2.19 28.94 8.93
CA GLU A 64 -1.40 30.17 8.80
C GLU A 64 -0.16 30.00 7.91
N ILE A 65 0.43 28.81 7.90
CA ILE A 65 1.57 28.45 7.04
C ILE A 65 1.18 28.41 5.56
N SER A 66 -0.10 28.13 5.25
CA SER A 66 -0.61 28.09 3.88
C SER A 66 -0.68 29.46 3.21
N LYS A 67 -0.34 30.56 3.92
CA LYS A 67 -0.27 31.91 3.38
C LYS A 67 0.99 32.16 2.53
N GLU A 68 2.05 31.40 2.79
CA GLU A 68 3.29 31.44 2.02
C GLU A 68 3.29 30.36 0.95
N SER A 69 4.07 30.55 -0.13
CA SER A 69 4.23 29.50 -1.13
C SER A 69 5.02 28.33 -0.53
N ALA A 70 4.71 27.11 -0.97
CA ALA A 70 5.41 25.92 -0.49
C ALA A 70 6.94 26.01 -0.71
N THR A 71 7.36 26.64 -1.81
CA THR A 71 8.78 26.86 -2.11
C THR A 71 9.41 27.89 -1.18
N ASP A 72 8.71 28.98 -0.84
CA ASP A 72 9.28 30.00 0.04
C ASP A 72 9.40 29.46 1.48
N TYR A 73 8.38 28.76 1.96
CA TYR A 73 8.40 28.11 3.28
C TYR A 73 9.54 27.08 3.41
N LEU A 74 9.74 26.22 2.41
CA LEU A 74 10.80 25.20 2.46
C LEU A 74 12.22 25.81 2.36
N ASN A 75 12.34 27.03 1.85
CA ASN A 75 13.62 27.73 1.67
C ASN A 75 13.87 28.84 2.69
N SER A 76 12.91 29.17 3.57
CA SER A 76 13.05 30.22 4.59
C SER A 76 13.92 29.83 5.79
N GLY A 77 14.47 28.60 5.79
CA GLY A 77 15.47 28.17 6.76
C GLY A 77 14.96 27.90 8.17
N GLY A 78 13.64 27.98 8.40
CA GLY A 78 13.02 27.76 9.70
C GLY A 78 13.60 28.69 10.76
N GLU A 79 13.18 29.96 10.76
CA GLU A 79 13.41 30.82 11.92
C GLU A 79 12.57 30.29 13.10
N TYR A 80 13.26 29.63 14.04
CA TYR A 80 12.73 29.26 15.35
C TYR A 80 12.88 30.42 16.34
#